data_AF-A0A819QC03-F1
#
_entry.id   AF-A0A819QC03-F1
#
_cell.length_a   1.000
_cell.length_b   1.000
_cell.length_c   1.000
_cell.angle_alpha   90.00
_cell.angle_beta   90.00
_cell.angle_gamma   90.00
#
_symmetry.space_group_name_H-M   'P 1'
#
loop_
_entity.id
_entity.type
_entity.pdbx_description
1 polymer ?
#
loop_
_entity_poly.entity_id
_entity_poly.type
_entity_poly.pdbx_seq_one_letter_code
_entity_poly.pdbx_strand_id
1 'polypeptide(L)' 'EELSKKFNISGIPTLILVDADSGDIICTDARNYIQHEDENGENFPWKS' A
#
# COMPACT_ATOMS: atom_id res chain seq x y z
N GLU A 1 0.21 -2.36 -16.85
CA GLU A 1 -0.13 -0.91 -16.87
C GLU A 1 -1.47 -0.58 -16.25
N GLU A 2 -2.52 -1.39 -16.41
CA GLU A 2 -3.87 -1.06 -15.92
C GLU A 2 -3.91 -0.79 -14.41
N LEU A 3 -3.21 -1.61 -13.61
CA LEU A 3 -3.10 -1.40 -12.17
C LEU A 3 -2.32 -0.12 -11.82
N SER A 4 -1.20 0.14 -12.50
CA SER A 4 -0.40 1.36 -12.30
C SER A 4 -1.21 2.62 -12.62
N LYS A 5 -2.04 2.59 -13.68
CA LYS A 5 -2.96 3.68 -14.02
C LYS A 5 -4.11 3.79 -13.00
N LYS A 6 -4.73 2.67 -12.63
CA LYS A 6 -5.83 2.60 -11.64
C LYS A 6 -5.42 3.20 -10.30
N PHE A 7 -4.19 2.96 -9.86
CA PHE A 7 -3.68 3.46 -8.60
C PHE A 7 -2.77 4.68 -8.73
N ASN A 8 -2.73 5.31 -9.91
CA ASN A 8 -1.93 6.51 -10.17
C ASN A 8 -0.45 6.39 -9.73
N ILE A 9 0.17 5.24 -9.97
CA ILE A 9 1.55 4.95 -9.59
C ILE A 9 2.49 5.72 -10.51
N SER A 10 3.19 6.72 -9.97
CA SER A 10 4.16 7.56 -10.68
C SER A 10 5.63 7.17 -10.46
N GLY A 11 5.91 6.24 -9.54
CA GLY A 11 7.27 5.79 -9.21
C GLY A 11 7.34 4.36 -8.66
N ILE A 12 8.52 3.74 -8.75
CA ILE A 12 8.82 2.42 -8.18
C ILE A 12 9.99 2.50 -7.19
N PRO A 13 10.04 1.62 -6.18
CA PRO A 13 9.02 0.63 -5.82
C PRO A 13 7.80 1.28 -5.15
N THR A 14 6.59 0.73 -5.38
CA THR A 14 5.32 1.14 -4.75
C THR A 14 4.58 -0.12 -4.27
N LEU A 15 3.99 -0.08 -3.06
CA LEU A 15 3.18 -1.15 -2.47
C LEU A 15 1.85 -0.58 -2.02
N ILE A 16 0.75 -1.18 -2.48
CA ILE A 16 -0.63 -0.78 -2.16
C ILE A 16 -1.34 -1.98 -1.55
N LEU A 17 -2.00 -1.77 -0.42
CA LEU A 17 -2.81 -2.77 0.25
C LEU A 17 -4.27 -2.62 -0.16
N VAL A 18 -4.89 -3.75 -0.49
CA VAL A 18 -6.27 -3.83 -0.96
C VAL A 18 -6.97 -4.96 -0.21
N ASP A 19 -8.21 -4.75 0.20
CA ASP A 19 -9.04 -5.77 0.79
C ASP A 19 -9.51 -6.76 -0.29
N ALA A 20 -9.34 -8.06 -0.06
CA ALA A 20 -9.58 -9.06 -1.09
C ALA A 20 -11.07 -9.27 -1.42
N ASP A 21 -11.94 -9.08 -0.43
CA ASP A 21 -13.38 -9.35 -0.58
C ASP A 21 -14.12 -8.15 -1.19
N SER A 22 -13.83 -6.94 -0.72
CA SER A 22 -14.46 -5.69 -1.19
C SER A 22 -13.73 -5.04 -2.37
N GLY A 23 -12.42 -5.25 -2.49
CA GLY A 23 -11.57 -4.52 -3.43
C GLY A 23 -11.23 -3.09 -2.97
N ASP A 24 -11.58 -2.72 -1.73
CA ASP A 24 -11.31 -1.40 -1.18
C ASP A 24 -9.82 -1.20 -0.89
N ILE A 25 -9.34 0.03 -1.09
CA ILE A 25 -7.96 0.41 -0.79
C ILE A 25 -7.81 0.54 0.72
N ILE A 26 -6.85 -0.20 1.28
CA ILE A 26 -6.53 -0.17 2.70
C ILE A 26 -5.43 0.85 3.00
N CYS A 27 -4.37 0.88 2.19
CA CYS A 27 -3.22 1.75 2.38
C CYS A 27 -2.47 1.92 1.06
N THR A 28 -2.13 3.17 0.69
CA THR A 28 -1.34 3.47 -0.52
C THR A 28 0.13 3.74 -0.23
N ASP A 29 0.53 3.84 1.05
CA ASP A 29 1.89 4.20 1.47
C ASP A 29 2.60 3.08 2.27
N ALA A 30 2.16 1.83 2.09
CA ALA A 30 2.69 0.67 2.82
C ALA A 30 4.21 0.51 2.67
N ARG A 31 4.78 0.97 1.54
CA ARG A 31 6.22 1.00 1.31
C ARG A 31 6.96 1.86 2.34
N ASN A 32 6.43 3.03 2.68
CA ASN A 32 7.03 3.93 3.67
C ASN A 32 6.96 3.33 5.07
N TYR A 33 5.80 2.77 5.44
CA TYR A 33 5.64 2.06 6.72
C TYR A 33 6.71 0.98 6.91
N ILE A 34 6.88 0.09 5.93
CA ILE A 34 7.88 -1.00 6.01
C ILE A 34 9.31 -0.46 6.11
N GLN A 35 9.63 0.65 5.42
CA GLN A 35 10.99 1.16 5.36
C GLN A 35 11.38 2.07 6.53
N HIS A 36 10.42 2.77 7.13
CA HIS A 36 10.71 3.93 7.97
C HIS A 36 9.91 4.01 9.26
N GLU A 37 8.67 3.49 9.30
CA GLU A 37 7.77 3.73 10.46
C GLU A 37 7.49 2.48 11.29
N ASP A 38 7.43 1.31 10.65
CA ASP A 38 7.04 0.05 11.27
C ASP A 38 7.70 -1.13 10.55
N GLU A 39 9.03 -1.22 10.71
CA GLU A 39 9.88 -2.24 10.05
C GLU A 39 9.43 -3.68 10.38
N ASN A 40 8.92 -3.90 11.60
CA ASN A 40 8.46 -5.21 12.05
C ASN A 40 6.98 -5.48 11.75
N GLY A 41 6.23 -4.50 11.24
CA GLY A 41 4.83 -4.63 10.89
C GLY A 41 3.88 -4.81 12.08
N GLU A 42 4.21 -4.26 13.25
CA GLU A 42 3.40 -4.38 14.46
C GLU A 42 2.02 -3.70 14.32
N ASN A 43 1.91 -2.72 13.42
CA ASN A 43 0.71 -1.93 13.15
C ASN A 43 0.08 -2.22 11.78
N PHE A 44 0.51 -3.28 11.10
CA PHE A 44 -0.13 -3.74 9.87
C PHE A 44 -1.65 -3.95 10.08
N PRO A 45 -2.55 -3.51 9.16
CA PRO A 45 -2.29 -3.14 7.77
C PRO A 45 -2.18 -1.63 7.52
N TRP A 46 -1.87 -0.81 8.53
CA TRP A 46 -1.68 0.64 8.38
C TRP A 46 -2.86 1.33 7.67
N LYS A 47 -4.08 1.03 8.16
CA LYS A 47 -5.32 1.64 7.67
C LYS A 47 -5.21 3.16 7.89
N SER A 48 -5.09 3.90 6.80
CA SER A 48 -5.04 5.37 6.82
C SER A 48 -6.44 5.93 7.10
#